data_AF-A0A8J2IPP0-F1
#
_entry.id   AF-A0A8J2IPP0-F1
#
_cell.length_a   1.000
_cell.length_b   1.000
_cell.length_c   1.000
_cell.angle_alpha   90.00
_cell.angle_beta   90.00
_cell.angle_gamma   90.00
#
_symmetry.space_group_name_H-M   'P 1'
#
loop_
_entity.id
_entity.type
_entity.pdbx_description
1 polymer ?
#
loop_
_entity_poly.entity_id
_entity_poly.type
_entity_poly.pdbx_seq_one_letter_code
_entity_poly.pdbx_strand_id
1 'polypeptide(L)'
;MPTHMQAPQGIDPTRLAPLEPDSGGNDTTLGQKSLTKEEKCQCPSGDTRWPPPNVSMSKPLHLLSDKGEKPIYYHLIHENSSPQVDFWKGPLKAQATAAYAKKGLALQISKEGKSKKELKAAKEKAFENEALKAKMEIMQARNTKMLKELSNGPRGTIWQLDDEHLHVWRCIEVVQKVNGAVSLSAERREIFYMFGGGLKGIDGDMLLVSQEAEVPS
;
A
#
# COMPACT_ATOMS: atom_id res chain seq x y z
N MET A 1 95.28 5.14 11.08
CA MET A 1 94.58 4.11 11.88
C MET A 1 93.41 3.62 11.03
N PRO A 2 93.33 2.30 10.75
CA PRO A 2 92.46 1.75 9.72
C PRO A 2 91.04 1.53 10.26
N THR A 3 90.04 1.82 9.41
CA THR A 3 88.63 1.53 9.66
C THR A 3 88.27 0.28 8.89
N HIS A 4 87.83 -0.77 9.58
CA HIS A 4 87.33 -1.98 8.95
C HIS A 4 86.15 -2.57 9.73
N MET A 5 85.07 -2.84 8.98
CA MET A 5 83.91 -3.71 9.26
C MET A 5 82.96 -3.20 10.37
N GLN A 6 81.63 -3.28 10.28
CA GLN A 6 80.75 -4.20 9.55
C GLN A 6 79.32 -3.60 9.56
N ALA A 7 78.57 -3.75 8.47
CA ALA A 7 77.10 -3.68 8.43
C ALA A 7 76.57 -5.10 8.15
N PRO A 8 75.27 -5.40 8.07
CA PRO A 8 74.05 -4.62 8.37
C PRO A 8 73.07 -5.42 9.28
N GLN A 9 71.95 -4.86 9.74
CA GLN A 9 70.61 -5.50 9.78
C GLN A 9 69.59 -4.49 10.33
N GLY A 10 68.52 -4.23 9.57
CA GLY A 10 67.40 -3.40 10.00
C GLY A 10 66.65 -2.70 8.87
N ILE A 11 66.14 -3.48 7.91
CA ILE A 11 64.81 -3.38 7.26
C ILE A 11 64.19 -1.96 7.26
N ASP A 12 64.36 -1.16 6.20
CA ASP A 12 63.47 -0.98 5.02
C ASP A 12 62.36 0.10 5.25
N PRO A 13 61.72 0.65 4.20
CA PRO A 13 62.09 1.92 3.60
C PRO A 13 60.99 2.96 3.76
N THR A 14 61.36 4.20 3.46
CA THR A 14 60.44 5.32 3.29
C THR A 14 59.30 4.97 2.31
N ARG A 15 58.07 5.31 2.74
CA ARG A 15 56.96 5.85 1.92
C ARG A 15 55.95 4.86 1.34
N LEU A 16 55.01 4.44 2.19
CA LEU A 16 53.60 4.36 1.82
C LEU A 16 52.77 4.85 3.02
N ALA A 17 51.90 5.82 2.78
CA ALA A 17 50.98 6.35 3.77
C ALA A 17 50.00 5.25 4.24
N PRO A 18 49.70 5.15 5.55
CA PRO A 18 48.51 4.44 6.01
C PRO A 18 47.28 5.22 5.54
N LEU A 19 46.49 4.62 4.66
CA LEU A 19 45.06 4.90 4.60
C LEU A 19 44.50 4.52 5.97
N GLU A 20 44.13 5.52 6.76
CA GLU A 20 43.30 5.32 7.94
C GLU A 20 42.05 4.55 7.51
N PRO A 21 41.77 3.35 8.05
CA PRO A 21 40.45 2.79 7.99
C PRO A 21 39.65 3.57 9.02
N ASP A 22 38.96 4.62 8.59
CA ASP A 22 38.04 5.32 9.47
C ASP A 22 36.87 4.37 9.75
N SER A 23 37.06 3.64 10.84
CA SER A 23 36.07 3.20 11.81
C SER A 23 34.72 2.87 11.21
N GLY A 24 34.55 1.59 10.86
CA GLY A 24 33.26 0.93 10.80
C GLY A 24 32.59 0.93 12.18
N GLY A 25 32.09 2.09 12.58
CA GLY A 25 31.06 2.22 13.59
C GLY A 25 29.74 1.86 12.95
N ASN A 26 29.35 0.59 13.07
CA ASN A 26 27.97 0.16 12.91
C ASN A 26 27.15 0.80 14.03
N ASP A 27 26.80 2.07 13.87
CA ASP A 27 25.73 2.68 14.64
C ASP A 27 24.42 2.44 13.87
N THR A 28 23.81 1.31 14.16
CA THR A 28 22.39 1.03 13.87
C THR A 28 21.53 1.95 14.72
N THR A 29 21.57 3.23 14.44
CA THR A 29 20.52 4.17 14.85
C THR A 29 19.65 4.39 13.62
N LEU A 30 18.48 3.76 13.64
CA LEU A 30 17.33 4.09 12.79
C LEU A 30 16.91 5.53 13.06
N GLY A 31 17.73 6.48 12.61
CA GLY A 31 17.41 7.90 12.62
C GLY A 31 16.25 8.13 11.66
N GLN A 32 15.21 8.81 12.14
CA GLN A 32 14.13 9.34 11.32
C GLN A 32 14.72 9.99 10.07
N LYS A 33 14.55 9.35 8.91
CA LYS A 33 14.99 9.91 7.64
C LYS A 33 14.04 11.06 7.32
N SER A 34 14.48 12.28 7.59
CA SER A 34 13.74 13.50 7.26
C SER A 34 13.70 13.66 5.75
N LEU A 35 12.52 14.02 5.22
CA LEU A 35 12.34 14.28 3.79
C LEU A 35 13.26 15.42 3.35
N THR A 36 13.92 15.23 2.21
CA THR A 36 14.76 16.21 1.51
C THR A 36 13.93 17.41 1.05
N LYS A 37 14.61 18.52 0.75
CA LYS A 37 13.95 19.77 0.35
C LYS A 37 13.27 19.62 -1.02
N GLU A 38 13.88 18.82 -1.88
CA GLU A 38 13.42 18.45 -3.20
C GLU A 38 12.13 17.62 -3.13
N GLU A 39 12.04 16.65 -2.21
CA GLU A 39 10.82 15.86 -1.95
C GLU A 39 9.66 16.75 -1.46
N LYS A 40 9.96 17.75 -0.62
CA LYS A 40 8.96 18.72 -0.14
C LYS A 40 8.47 19.67 -1.24
N CYS A 41 9.36 20.13 -2.11
CA CYS A 41 9.00 21.04 -3.20
C CYS A 41 8.17 20.41 -4.32
N GLN A 42 8.20 19.07 -4.44
CA GLN A 42 7.38 18.35 -5.43
C GLN A 42 5.92 18.18 -5.00
N CYS A 43 5.54 18.61 -3.80
CA CYS A 43 4.22 18.37 -3.22
C CYS A 43 3.45 19.70 -3.13
N PRO A 44 2.64 20.08 -4.14
CA PRO A 44 2.05 21.42 -4.27
C PRO A 44 1.07 21.80 -3.14
N SER A 45 0.62 20.82 -2.34
CA SER A 45 -0.27 21.03 -1.19
C SER A 45 0.41 20.77 0.17
N GLY A 46 1.73 20.53 0.18
CA GLY A 46 2.45 20.08 1.38
C GLY A 46 2.18 18.62 1.78
N ASP A 47 1.32 17.92 1.05
CA ASP A 47 1.04 16.49 1.23
C ASP A 47 2.17 15.65 0.63
N THR A 48 3.21 15.44 1.44
CA THR A 48 4.41 14.68 1.06
C THR A 48 4.21 13.16 1.09
N ARG A 49 3.00 12.69 1.40
CA ARG A 49 2.70 11.25 1.41
C ARG A 49 2.58 10.68 -0.01
N TRP A 50 2.45 11.54 -1.03
CA TRP A 50 2.17 11.20 -2.43
C TRP A 50 2.96 12.08 -3.41
N PRO A 51 3.49 11.53 -4.52
CA PRO A 51 3.93 12.33 -5.64
C PRO A 51 2.72 12.98 -6.36
N PRO A 52 2.94 14.05 -7.15
CA PRO A 52 1.89 14.62 -7.99
C PRO A 52 1.22 13.59 -8.89
N PRO A 53 -0.09 13.72 -9.19
CA PRO A 53 -0.79 12.80 -10.06
C PRO A 53 -0.18 12.79 -11.48
N ASN A 54 -0.33 11.66 -12.18
CA ASN A 54 0.12 11.43 -13.56
C ASN A 54 1.64 11.40 -13.78
N VAL A 55 2.41 11.09 -12.72
CA VAL A 55 3.87 10.89 -12.82
C VAL A 55 4.18 9.40 -12.79
N SER A 56 4.99 8.91 -13.73
CA SER A 56 5.46 7.52 -13.71
C SER A 56 6.65 7.35 -12.75
N MET A 57 6.57 6.33 -11.90
CA MET A 57 7.57 6.07 -10.86
C MET A 57 8.12 4.65 -10.99
N SER A 58 9.42 4.54 -11.21
CA SER A 58 10.12 3.24 -11.34
C SER A 58 10.55 2.64 -10.01
N LYS A 59 10.67 3.46 -8.95
CA LYS A 59 11.11 3.04 -7.61
C LYS A 59 9.91 2.95 -6.65
N PRO A 60 9.92 2.03 -5.67
CA PRO A 60 8.94 2.02 -4.59
C PRO A 60 9.01 3.32 -3.77
N LEU A 61 7.86 3.77 -3.30
CA LEU A 61 7.75 4.87 -2.34
C LEU A 61 7.72 4.37 -0.91
N HIS A 62 7.95 5.27 0.04
CA HIS A 62 7.80 5.02 1.46
C HIS A 62 6.58 5.75 2.03
N LEU A 63 5.78 5.08 2.85
CA LEU A 63 4.78 5.72 3.68
C LEU A 63 5.29 5.67 5.13
N LEU A 64 5.41 6.85 5.74
CA LEU A 64 5.62 6.97 7.18
C LEU A 64 4.24 6.89 7.83
N SER A 65 4.02 5.90 8.71
CA SER A 65 2.79 5.90 9.50
C SER A 65 2.88 6.99 10.56
N ASP A 66 1.76 7.65 10.86
CA ASP A 66 1.69 8.73 11.84
C ASP A 66 2.05 8.28 13.27
N LYS A 67 2.25 6.97 13.49
CA LYS A 67 2.52 6.33 14.79
C LYS A 67 3.96 5.89 15.00
N GLY A 68 4.88 6.29 14.11
CA GLY A 68 6.29 5.89 14.21
C GLY A 68 6.52 4.39 13.97
N GLU A 69 5.59 3.71 13.29
CA GLU A 69 5.80 2.33 12.86
C GLU A 69 6.78 2.27 11.67
N LYS A 70 7.28 1.06 11.38
CA LYS A 70 8.25 0.81 10.30
C LYS A 70 7.79 1.43 8.98
N PRO A 71 8.70 2.01 8.19
CA PRO A 71 8.36 2.56 6.88
C PRO A 71 7.78 1.48 5.97
N ILE A 72 6.64 1.79 5.36
CA ILE A 72 5.93 0.93 4.42
C ILE A 72 6.44 1.22 3.01
N TYR A 73 6.99 0.23 2.32
CA TYR A 73 7.48 0.40 0.95
C TYR A 73 6.49 -0.14 -0.07
N TYR A 74 6.05 0.68 -1.03
CA TYR A 74 4.98 0.32 -1.96
C TYR A 74 5.17 0.89 -3.37
N HIS A 75 4.66 0.17 -4.38
CA HIS A 75 4.49 0.73 -5.72
C HIS A 75 3.10 1.35 -5.87
N LEU A 76 3.04 2.57 -6.37
CA LEU A 76 1.78 3.27 -6.63
C LEU A 76 0.99 2.61 -7.75
N ILE A 77 -0.30 2.42 -7.50
CA ILE A 77 -1.26 1.81 -8.41
C ILE A 77 -2.26 2.85 -8.95
N HIS A 78 -2.64 3.80 -8.10
CA HIS A 78 -3.64 4.83 -8.39
C HIS A 78 -2.96 6.17 -8.69
N GLU A 79 -3.47 6.89 -9.69
CA GLU A 79 -2.98 8.19 -10.22
C GLU A 79 -1.53 8.23 -10.74
N ASN A 80 -0.68 7.29 -10.35
CA ASN A 80 0.72 7.19 -10.72
C ASN A 80 1.01 5.71 -11.01
N SER A 81 1.12 5.32 -12.28
CA SER A 81 1.42 3.93 -12.63
C SER A 81 2.93 3.66 -12.60
N SER A 82 3.31 2.59 -11.91
CA SER A 82 4.60 1.96 -12.10
C SER A 82 4.47 0.81 -13.11
N PRO A 83 5.42 0.60 -14.04
CA PRO A 83 5.39 -0.54 -14.96
C PRO A 83 5.30 -1.89 -14.26
N GLN A 84 5.75 -1.97 -13.00
CA GLN A 84 5.68 -3.19 -12.20
C GLN A 84 4.27 -3.49 -11.69
N VAL A 85 3.35 -2.52 -11.68
CA VAL A 85 2.02 -2.62 -11.04
C VAL A 85 1.12 -3.67 -11.66
N ASP A 86 1.19 -3.86 -12.98
CA ASP A 86 0.33 -4.82 -13.68
C ASP A 86 0.59 -6.25 -13.21
N PHE A 87 1.81 -6.53 -12.73
CA PHE A 87 2.17 -7.81 -12.15
C PHE A 87 1.45 -8.11 -10.82
N TRP A 88 1.06 -7.09 -10.05
CA TRP A 88 0.54 -7.26 -8.68
C TRP A 88 -0.98 -7.12 -8.64
N LYS A 89 -1.57 -6.28 -9.51
CA LYS A 89 -3.02 -6.03 -9.58
C LYS A 89 -3.81 -7.32 -9.78
N GLY A 90 -3.41 -8.13 -10.76
CA GLY A 90 -4.11 -9.35 -11.14
C GLY A 90 -4.14 -10.37 -9.99
N PRO A 91 -2.98 -10.78 -9.45
CA PRO A 91 -2.91 -11.70 -8.32
C PRO A 91 -3.65 -11.22 -7.08
N LEU A 92 -3.50 -9.95 -6.68
CA LEU A 92 -4.18 -9.42 -5.50
C LEU A 92 -5.71 -9.43 -5.65
N LYS A 93 -6.23 -9.05 -6.83
CA LYS A 93 -7.67 -9.14 -7.12
C LYS A 93 -8.18 -10.57 -7.12
N ALA A 94 -7.39 -11.51 -7.66
CA ALA A 94 -7.73 -12.93 -7.65
C ALA A 94 -7.79 -13.48 -6.20
N GLN A 95 -6.82 -13.12 -5.36
CA GLN A 95 -6.79 -13.51 -3.95
C GLN A 95 -7.98 -12.93 -3.18
N ALA A 96 -8.29 -11.64 -3.36
CA ALA A 96 -9.45 -11.00 -2.73
C ALA A 96 -10.77 -11.66 -3.15
N THR A 97 -10.89 -12.04 -4.43
CA THR A 97 -12.07 -12.75 -4.96
C THR A 97 -12.19 -14.15 -4.37
N ALA A 98 -11.08 -14.90 -4.27
CA ALA A 98 -11.07 -16.22 -3.66
C ALA A 98 -11.42 -16.15 -2.15
N ALA A 99 -10.86 -15.19 -1.42
CA ALA A 99 -11.16 -14.96 -0.01
C ALA A 99 -12.65 -14.62 0.20
N TYR A 100 -13.21 -13.78 -0.67
CA TYR A 100 -14.64 -13.43 -0.66
C TYR A 100 -15.56 -14.64 -0.89
N ALA A 101 -15.21 -15.50 -1.85
CA ALA A 101 -15.93 -16.74 -2.11
C ALA A 101 -15.85 -17.71 -0.91
N LYS A 102 -14.66 -17.86 -0.31
CA LYS A 102 -14.43 -18.71 0.87
C LYS A 102 -15.25 -18.26 2.08
N LYS A 103 -15.50 -16.96 2.22
CA LYS A 103 -16.37 -16.39 3.27
C LYS A 103 -17.88 -16.61 3.03
N GLY A 104 -18.26 -17.16 1.87
CA GLY A 104 -19.68 -17.41 1.54
C GLY A 104 -20.48 -16.14 1.29
N LEU A 105 -19.80 -15.03 0.98
CA LEU A 105 -20.44 -13.73 0.73
C LEU A 105 -21.01 -13.63 -0.69
N ALA A 106 -20.42 -14.37 -1.64
CA ALA A 106 -20.91 -14.44 -3.01
C ALA A 106 -22.26 -15.16 -3.09
N LEU A 107 -23.29 -14.46 -3.58
CA LEU A 107 -24.61 -15.06 -3.76
C LEU A 107 -24.65 -15.91 -5.03
N GLN A 108 -25.10 -17.15 -4.88
CA GLN A 108 -25.38 -18.01 -6.03
C GLN A 108 -26.83 -17.87 -6.47
N ILE A 109 -27.02 -17.61 -7.76
CA ILE A 109 -28.34 -17.51 -8.37
C ILE A 109 -28.59 -18.80 -9.15
N SER A 110 -29.55 -19.61 -8.69
CA SER A 110 -30.01 -20.76 -9.47
C SER A 110 -30.63 -20.30 -10.78
N LYS A 111 -30.17 -20.91 -11.87
CA LYS A 111 -30.59 -20.65 -13.26
C LYS A 111 -31.73 -21.57 -13.72
N GLU A 112 -32.19 -22.51 -12.90
CA GLU A 112 -33.18 -23.50 -13.32
C GLU A 112 -34.57 -22.89 -13.51
N GLY A 113 -35.16 -23.14 -14.67
CA GLY A 113 -36.57 -22.89 -14.98
C GLY A 113 -37.01 -21.43 -15.20
N LYS A 114 -36.10 -20.44 -15.15
CA LYS A 114 -36.47 -19.01 -15.20
C LYS A 114 -36.36 -18.40 -16.60
N SER A 115 -37.32 -17.56 -16.98
CA SER A 115 -37.26 -16.76 -18.20
C SER A 115 -36.14 -15.71 -18.13
N LYS A 116 -35.73 -15.17 -19.30
CA LYS A 116 -34.66 -14.15 -19.38
C LYS A 116 -34.95 -12.90 -18.54
N LYS A 117 -36.22 -12.48 -18.44
CA LYS A 117 -36.65 -11.31 -17.65
C LYS A 117 -36.59 -11.60 -16.15
N GLU A 118 -37.06 -12.76 -15.72
CA GLU A 118 -36.99 -13.22 -14.33
C GLU A 118 -35.56 -13.43 -13.87
N LEU A 119 -34.69 -13.96 -14.74
CA LEU A 119 -33.27 -14.12 -14.45
C LEU A 119 -32.57 -12.76 -14.28
N LYS A 120 -32.95 -11.74 -15.06
CA LYS A 120 -32.41 -10.38 -14.90
C LYS A 120 -32.84 -9.77 -13.56
N ALA A 121 -34.14 -9.79 -13.25
CA ALA A 121 -34.65 -9.25 -11.99
C ALA A 121 -34.10 -9.99 -10.77
N ALA A 122 -33.99 -11.33 -10.84
CA ALA A 122 -33.39 -12.13 -9.77
C ALA A 122 -31.90 -11.83 -9.58
N LYS A 123 -31.16 -11.56 -10.67
CA LYS A 123 -29.76 -11.12 -10.60
C LYS A 123 -29.60 -9.77 -9.94
N GLU A 124 -30.45 -8.81 -10.31
CA GLU A 124 -30.40 -7.45 -9.77
C GLU A 124 -30.70 -7.45 -8.27
N LYS A 125 -31.78 -8.12 -7.86
CA LYS A 125 -32.13 -8.29 -6.44
C LYS A 125 -31.08 -9.06 -5.64
N ALA A 126 -30.50 -10.11 -6.23
CA ALA A 126 -29.41 -10.83 -5.58
C ALA A 126 -28.18 -9.95 -5.41
N PHE A 127 -27.85 -9.11 -6.40
CA PHE A 127 -26.72 -8.21 -6.33
C PHE A 127 -26.91 -7.09 -5.29
N GLU A 128 -28.13 -6.55 -5.15
CA GLU A 128 -28.47 -5.61 -4.07
C GLU A 128 -28.33 -6.25 -2.69
N ASN A 129 -28.81 -7.48 -2.52
CA ASN A 129 -28.65 -8.23 -1.27
C ASN A 129 -27.17 -8.55 -0.97
N GLU A 130 -26.38 -8.85 -1.99
CA GLU A 130 -24.93 -9.04 -1.89
C GLU A 130 -24.27 -7.76 -1.36
N ALA A 131 -24.65 -6.60 -1.90
CA ALA A 131 -24.14 -5.31 -1.47
C ALA A 131 -24.53 -4.96 -0.04
N LEU A 132 -25.73 -5.31 0.43
CA LEU A 132 -26.11 -5.11 1.82
C LEU A 132 -25.25 -5.94 2.78
N LYS A 133 -25.00 -7.22 2.46
CA LYS A 133 -24.09 -8.08 3.25
C LYS A 133 -22.66 -7.55 3.22
N ALA A 134 -22.15 -7.22 2.04
CA ALA A 134 -20.83 -6.65 1.85
C ALA A 134 -20.65 -5.35 2.65
N LYS A 135 -21.67 -4.49 2.70
CA LYS A 135 -21.65 -3.26 3.51
C LYS A 135 -21.48 -3.56 5.00
N MET A 136 -22.18 -4.55 5.53
CA MET A 136 -22.03 -4.95 6.94
C MET A 136 -20.61 -5.46 7.24
N GLU A 137 -20.03 -6.26 6.35
CA GLU A 137 -18.66 -6.75 6.49
C GLU A 137 -17.63 -5.61 6.48
N ILE A 138 -17.79 -4.61 5.61
CA ILE A 138 -16.91 -3.43 5.59
C ILE A 138 -16.99 -2.67 6.92
N MET A 139 -18.21 -2.45 7.43
CA MET A 139 -18.42 -1.77 8.71
C MET A 139 -17.82 -2.55 9.88
N GLN A 140 -17.98 -3.88 9.88
CA GLN A 140 -17.34 -4.75 10.84
C GLN A 140 -15.82 -4.63 10.77
N ALA A 141 -15.23 -4.78 9.58
CA ALA A 141 -13.79 -4.69 9.37
C ALA A 141 -13.21 -3.34 9.83
N ARG A 142 -13.95 -2.24 9.62
CA ARG A 142 -13.59 -0.92 10.16
C ARG A 142 -13.61 -0.92 11.69
N ASN A 143 -14.70 -1.39 12.30
CA ASN A 143 -14.90 -1.36 13.76
C ASN A 143 -13.92 -2.28 14.50
N THR A 144 -13.52 -3.40 13.88
CA THR A 144 -12.55 -4.36 14.43
C THR A 144 -11.10 -4.04 14.03
N LYS A 145 -10.85 -2.93 13.34
CA LYS A 145 -9.53 -2.48 12.87
C LYS A 145 -8.84 -3.44 11.88
N MET A 146 -9.60 -4.29 11.20
CA MET A 146 -9.12 -5.10 10.07
C MET A 146 -8.85 -4.24 8.84
N LEU A 147 -9.62 -3.17 8.66
CA LEU A 147 -9.33 -2.07 7.74
C LEU A 147 -8.61 -0.98 8.53
N LYS A 148 -7.28 -1.02 8.54
CA LYS A 148 -6.45 -0.15 9.38
C LYS A 148 -6.20 1.18 8.68
N GLU A 149 -6.59 2.29 9.31
CA GLU A 149 -6.21 3.63 8.87
C GLU A 149 -4.72 3.85 9.14
N LEU A 150 -3.95 4.18 8.09
CA LEU A 150 -2.52 4.45 8.18
C LEU A 150 -2.20 5.93 8.20
N SER A 151 -2.95 6.73 7.42
CA SER A 151 -2.80 8.17 7.34
C SER A 151 -4.02 8.81 6.71
N ASN A 152 -4.37 10.01 7.16
CA ASN A 152 -5.47 10.82 6.61
C ASN A 152 -4.98 12.24 6.26
N GLY A 153 -5.45 12.80 5.15
CA GLY A 153 -5.07 14.16 4.74
C GLY A 153 -5.76 14.62 3.45
N PRO A 154 -5.30 15.73 2.83
CA PRO A 154 -6.06 16.44 1.80
C PRO A 154 -6.42 15.63 0.55
N ARG A 155 -5.60 14.63 0.19
CA ARG A 155 -5.84 13.75 -0.96
C ARG A 155 -6.62 12.48 -0.63
N GLY A 156 -7.08 12.34 0.61
CA GLY A 156 -7.79 11.17 1.10
C GLY A 156 -7.06 10.40 2.20
N THR A 157 -7.64 9.26 2.52
CA THR A 157 -7.21 8.36 3.60
C THR A 157 -6.55 7.12 3.02
N ILE A 158 -5.38 6.76 3.53
CA ILE A 158 -4.70 5.50 3.20
C ILE A 158 -5.10 4.44 4.23
N TRP A 159 -5.49 3.28 3.72
CA TRP A 159 -5.87 2.12 4.50
C TRP A 159 -5.00 0.92 4.18
N GLN A 160 -4.85 0.03 5.14
CA GLN A 160 -4.23 -1.28 5.01
C GLN A 160 -5.25 -2.38 5.26
N LEU A 161 -5.22 -3.39 4.41
CA LEU A 161 -5.95 -4.65 4.56
C LEU A 161 -4.95 -5.81 4.53
N ASP A 162 -4.77 -6.45 5.67
CA ASP A 162 -3.92 -7.63 5.81
C ASP A 162 -4.39 -8.77 4.88
N ASP A 163 -3.49 -9.70 4.56
CA ASP A 163 -3.73 -10.82 3.65
C ASP A 163 -4.96 -11.68 4.04
N GLU A 164 -5.20 -11.88 5.34
CA GLU A 164 -6.38 -12.56 5.89
C GLU A 164 -7.70 -11.81 5.63
N HIS A 165 -7.61 -10.51 5.31
CA HIS A 165 -8.74 -9.58 5.23
C HIS A 165 -8.95 -9.02 3.81
N LEU A 166 -8.26 -9.57 2.81
CA LEU A 166 -8.42 -9.17 1.40
C LEU A 166 -9.85 -9.29 0.87
N HIS A 167 -10.69 -10.15 1.47
CA HIS A 167 -12.11 -10.24 1.12
C HIS A 167 -12.87 -8.90 1.29
N VAL A 168 -12.40 -8.02 2.19
CA VAL A 168 -12.99 -6.69 2.42
C VAL A 168 -12.84 -5.80 1.18
N TRP A 169 -11.75 -5.91 0.43
CA TRP A 169 -11.61 -5.20 -0.86
C TRP A 169 -12.72 -5.59 -1.82
N ARG A 170 -13.05 -6.89 -1.89
CA ARG A 170 -14.12 -7.36 -2.76
C ARG A 170 -15.49 -6.86 -2.29
N CYS A 171 -15.72 -6.79 -0.98
CA CYS A 171 -16.92 -6.17 -0.42
C CYS A 171 -17.05 -4.70 -0.88
N ILE A 172 -15.96 -3.94 -0.80
CA ILE A 172 -15.90 -2.53 -1.24
C ILE A 172 -16.27 -2.41 -2.72
N GLU A 173 -15.70 -3.25 -3.59
CA GLU A 173 -16.03 -3.25 -5.03
C GLU A 173 -17.53 -3.51 -5.28
N VAL A 174 -18.13 -4.48 -4.57
CA VAL A 174 -19.55 -4.80 -4.71
C VAL A 174 -20.43 -3.62 -4.28
N VAL A 175 -20.12 -3.01 -3.13
CA VAL A 175 -20.88 -1.87 -2.60
C VAL A 175 -20.76 -0.65 -3.52
N GLN A 176 -19.56 -0.32 -4.00
CA GLN A 176 -19.36 0.80 -4.92
C GLN A 176 -20.07 0.60 -6.25
N LYS A 177 -20.14 -0.64 -6.74
CA LYS A 177 -20.84 -0.94 -7.99
C LYS A 177 -22.35 -0.71 -7.89
N VAL A 178 -22.96 -0.88 -6.71
CA VAL A 178 -24.39 -0.61 -6.50
C VAL A 178 -24.64 0.85 -6.12
N ASN A 179 -23.85 1.38 -5.18
CA ASN A 179 -24.16 2.64 -4.50
C ASN A 179 -23.28 3.82 -4.95
N GLY A 180 -22.32 3.61 -5.85
CA GLY A 180 -21.30 4.58 -6.25
C GLY A 180 -20.18 4.78 -5.23
N ALA A 181 -20.51 4.74 -3.94
CA ALA A 181 -19.56 4.98 -2.83
C ALA A 181 -19.86 4.08 -1.63
N VAL A 182 -18.88 3.92 -0.75
CA VAL A 182 -19.00 3.21 0.53
C VAL A 182 -19.29 4.20 1.65
N SER A 183 -20.34 3.95 2.43
CA SER A 183 -20.60 4.71 3.65
C SER A 183 -19.87 4.06 4.83
N LEU A 184 -18.81 4.70 5.32
CA LEU A 184 -18.09 4.24 6.52
C LEU A 184 -18.72 4.76 7.82
N SER A 185 -19.52 5.83 7.73
CA SER A 185 -20.34 6.37 8.82
C SER A 185 -21.60 7.02 8.24
N ALA A 186 -22.45 7.59 9.09
CA ALA A 186 -23.63 8.35 8.65
C ALA A 186 -23.25 9.56 7.78
N GLU A 187 -22.08 10.16 8.02
CA GLU A 187 -21.66 11.43 7.43
C GLU A 187 -20.52 11.26 6.41
N ARG A 188 -19.85 10.10 6.38
CA ARG A 188 -18.73 9.84 5.46
C ARG A 188 -19.10 8.83 4.39
N ARG A 189 -19.12 9.31 3.15
CA ARG A 189 -19.19 8.47 1.94
C ARG A 189 -17.87 8.62 1.21
N GLU A 190 -17.26 7.50 0.85
CA GLU A 190 -15.93 7.51 0.24
C GLU A 190 -15.86 6.55 -0.94
N ILE A 191 -15.06 6.92 -1.94
CA ILE A 191 -14.70 6.06 -3.06
C ILE A 191 -13.28 5.54 -2.81
N PHE A 192 -13.16 4.23 -2.83
CA PHE A 192 -11.93 3.50 -2.61
C PHE A 192 -11.30 3.07 -3.93
N TYR A 193 -9.98 3.18 -3.96
CA TYR A 193 -9.12 2.70 -5.01
C TYR A 193 -8.00 1.86 -4.40
N MET A 194 -7.59 0.83 -5.13
CA MET A 194 -6.36 0.11 -4.78
C MET A 194 -5.18 1.06 -4.99
N PHE A 195 -4.46 1.35 -3.92
CA PHE A 195 -3.43 2.38 -3.87
C PHE A 195 -2.03 1.83 -4.11
N GLY A 196 -1.74 0.64 -3.58
CA GLY A 196 -0.42 0.03 -3.69
C GLY A 196 -0.37 -1.42 -3.24
N GLY A 197 0.71 -2.09 -3.64
CA GLY A 197 1.14 -3.40 -3.11
C GLY A 197 2.63 -3.31 -2.73
N GLY A 198 3.02 -3.97 -1.63
CA GLY A 198 4.31 -3.76 -0.98
C GLY A 198 5.31 -4.91 -1.10
N LEU A 199 6.57 -4.56 -1.37
CA LEU A 199 7.74 -5.45 -1.52
C LEU A 199 8.37 -5.90 -0.19
N LYS A 200 8.12 -5.17 0.93
CA LYS A 200 8.72 -5.46 2.24
C LYS A 200 7.95 -4.79 3.39
N GLY A 201 7.57 -5.58 4.40
CA GLY A 201 6.82 -5.14 5.59
C GLY A 201 5.29 -5.23 5.47
N ILE A 202 4.81 -5.57 4.27
CA ILE A 202 3.41 -5.75 3.88
C ILE A 202 3.35 -6.89 2.85
N ASP A 203 3.98 -8.03 3.17
CA ASP A 203 4.03 -9.16 2.23
C ASP A 203 2.68 -9.86 2.23
N GLY A 204 1.80 -9.49 1.29
CA GLY A 204 0.44 -10.01 1.17
C GLY A 204 -0.68 -9.00 1.47
N ASP A 205 -0.41 -7.91 2.18
CA ASP A 205 -1.44 -6.92 2.47
C ASP A 205 -1.66 -5.96 1.29
N MET A 206 -2.88 -5.42 1.23
CA MET A 206 -3.33 -4.49 0.22
C MET A 206 -3.45 -3.08 0.80
N LEU A 207 -2.83 -2.11 0.12
CA LEU A 207 -3.03 -0.70 0.43
C LEU A 207 -4.17 -0.14 -0.41
N LEU A 208 -5.09 0.55 0.26
CA LEU A 208 -6.18 1.27 -0.36
C LEU A 208 -6.04 2.76 -0.11
N VAL A 209 -6.61 3.56 -1.00
CA VAL A 209 -6.92 4.96 -0.74
C VAL A 209 -8.42 5.13 -0.81
N SER A 210 -8.97 5.94 0.07
CA SER A 210 -10.33 6.44 -0.05
C SER A 210 -10.35 7.96 -0.18
N GLN A 211 -11.24 8.47 -1.01
CA GLN A 211 -11.51 9.89 -1.20
C GLN A 211 -12.97 10.17 -0.89
N GLU A 212 -13.28 11.33 -0.32
CA GLU A 212 -14.66 11.72 -0.04
C GLU A 212 -15.46 11.78 -1.34
N ALA A 213 -16.63 11.14 -1.36
CA ALA A 213 -17.52 11.16 -2.50
C ALA A 213 -18.32 12.46 -2.47
N GLU A 214 -18.26 13.24 -3.54
CA GLU A 214 -19.18 14.36 -3.71
C GLU A 214 -20.62 13.82 -3.64
N VAL A 215 -21.41 14.34 -2.71
CA VAL A 215 -22.84 14.05 -2.69
C VAL A 215 -23.42 14.69 -3.96
N PRO A 216 -24.05 13.94 -4.87
CA PRO A 216 -24.70 14.55 -6.02
C PRO A 216 -25.74 15.52 -5.49
N SER A 217 -25.52 16.80 -5.76
CA SER A 217 -26.44 17.92 -5.48
C SER A 217 -27.70 17.83 -6.32
#